data_AF-A0A4U1FKX0-F1
#
_entry.id   AF-A0A4U1FKX0-F1
#
_cell.length_a   1.000
_cell.length_b   1.000
_cell.length_c   1.000
_cell.angle_alpha   90.00
_cell.angle_beta   90.00
_cell.angle_gamma   90.00
#
_symmetry.space_group_name_H-M   'P 1'
#
loop_
_entity.id
_entity.type
_entity.pdbx_description
1 polymer ?
#
loop_
_entity_poly.entity_id
_entity_poly.type
_entity_poly.pdbx_seq_one_letter_code
_entity_poly.pdbx_strand_id
1 'polypeptide(L)'
;MVHFDGKSSLLYTFNQKSMNPTKEVISLKFKTRENNGILLHREGPNGKHITLELVKGKLILFLNSGDANLPSPDALMLGSLLDDQHWHSVLIELLDTDVNFTVDTHTHHFRAKGESSYVDLDYKISFGGIPRHRKSVAFPHKNFHGCFENLCYNGVDIIDLSKKHKPQVLIMGNVSFSCSHPQTVPMTFLSSRSYLALPGTSGEDRVSAIFQFRTWNRAGLLLTSQFQHRSGAFILVLNDGKLKLSLSQPGHPVRDVTAGAGLNDGQWHSVSLSAKGSHLSVMVDGEAASMAHSLRGQIDSGDTYYLGGK
;
A
#
# COMPACT_ATOMS: atom_id res chain seq x y z
N MET A 1 -1.90 -18.03 -8.48
CA MET A 1 -2.04 -17.28 -7.23
C MET A 1 -1.96 -18.20 -6.03
N VAL A 2 -1.53 -17.65 -4.90
CA VAL A 2 -1.46 -18.29 -3.59
C VAL A 2 -1.80 -17.24 -2.53
N HIS A 3 -2.49 -17.62 -1.46
CA HIS A 3 -2.90 -16.73 -0.37
C HIS A 3 -2.28 -17.18 0.94
N PHE A 4 -1.76 -16.20 1.68
CA PHE A 4 -1.14 -16.31 2.99
C PHE A 4 -2.04 -15.62 4.01
N ASP A 5 -2.25 -16.28 5.15
CA ASP A 5 -3.14 -15.83 6.24
C ASP A 5 -2.36 -15.21 7.43
N GLY A 6 -1.09 -14.86 7.23
CA GLY A 6 -0.17 -14.41 8.29
C GLY A 6 0.34 -15.54 9.20
N LYS A 7 -0.08 -16.80 8.99
CA LYS A 7 0.41 -17.97 9.72
C LYS A 7 1.03 -19.02 8.82
N SER A 8 0.79 -18.93 7.52
CA SER A 8 1.33 -19.80 6.50
C SER A 8 2.55 -19.21 5.79
N SER A 9 3.40 -20.08 5.25
CA SER A 9 4.59 -19.71 4.48
C SER A 9 4.98 -20.83 3.51
N LEU A 10 5.68 -20.49 2.44
CA LEU A 10 6.31 -21.46 1.54
C LEU A 10 7.82 -21.44 1.75
N LEU A 11 8.44 -22.60 1.90
CA LEU A 11 9.89 -22.75 1.98
C LEU A 11 10.37 -23.49 0.74
N TYR A 12 11.06 -22.77 -0.14
CA TYR A 12 11.63 -23.33 -1.36
C TYR A 12 13.11 -23.69 -1.17
N THR A 13 13.48 -24.90 -1.57
CA THR A 13 14.84 -25.44 -1.52
C THR A 13 15.32 -25.69 -2.94
N PHE A 14 16.40 -25.03 -3.37
CA PHE A 14 16.96 -25.18 -4.71
C PHE A 14 18.34 -25.85 -4.67
N ASN A 15 18.79 -26.37 -5.82
CA ASN A 15 20.06 -27.09 -5.93
C ASN A 15 21.19 -26.13 -6.34
N GLN A 16 22.26 -26.11 -5.56
CA GLN A 16 23.45 -25.28 -5.78
C GLN A 16 24.16 -25.59 -7.12
N LYS A 17 24.04 -26.84 -7.63
CA LYS A 17 24.72 -27.29 -8.86
C LYS A 17 24.05 -26.82 -10.17
N SER A 18 22.83 -26.30 -10.15
CA SER A 18 22.11 -25.85 -11.36
C SER A 18 22.02 -24.33 -11.48
N MET A 19 22.69 -23.58 -10.60
CA MET A 19 22.61 -22.13 -10.55
C MET A 19 23.90 -21.53 -11.09
N ASN A 20 23.79 -20.64 -12.08
CA ASN A 20 24.90 -19.75 -12.43
C ASN A 20 25.09 -18.78 -11.26
N PRO A 21 26.21 -18.83 -10.53
CA PRO A 21 26.39 -18.08 -9.29
C PRO A 21 26.49 -16.56 -9.48
N THR A 22 26.46 -16.06 -10.72
CA THR A 22 26.67 -14.64 -11.01
C THR A 22 25.38 -13.82 -11.03
N LYS A 23 24.21 -14.41 -11.33
CA LYS A 23 22.94 -13.67 -11.44
C LYS A 23 21.78 -14.41 -10.75
N GLU A 24 21.16 -13.76 -9.77
CA GLU A 24 19.90 -14.19 -9.16
C GLU A 24 18.77 -13.22 -9.53
N VAL A 25 17.58 -13.75 -9.80
CA VAL A 25 16.38 -13.01 -10.19
C VAL A 25 15.20 -13.54 -9.39
N ILE A 26 14.57 -12.65 -8.63
CA ILE A 26 13.36 -12.94 -7.85
C ILE A 26 12.26 -12.01 -8.36
N SER A 27 11.15 -12.58 -8.81
CA SER A 27 10.00 -11.80 -9.27
C SER A 27 8.72 -12.31 -8.62
N LEU A 28 7.86 -11.39 -8.19
CA LEU A 28 6.53 -11.72 -7.70
C LEU A 28 5.58 -10.56 -7.91
N LYS A 29 4.28 -10.83 -7.92
CA LYS A 29 3.25 -9.84 -7.68
C LYS A 29 2.60 -10.10 -6.34
N PHE A 30 2.29 -9.06 -5.59
CA PHE A 30 1.59 -9.18 -4.32
C PHE A 30 0.37 -8.26 -4.23
N LYS A 31 -0.55 -8.64 -3.36
CA LYS A 31 -1.78 -7.89 -3.03
C LYS A 31 -2.08 -8.04 -1.54
N THR A 32 -2.24 -6.93 -0.81
CA THR A 32 -2.53 -6.97 0.63
C THR A 32 -3.28 -5.72 1.12
N ARG A 33 -3.93 -5.83 2.29
CA ARG A 33 -4.42 -4.71 3.14
C ARG A 33 -3.51 -4.42 4.31
N GLU A 34 -2.63 -5.34 4.67
CA GLU A 34 -1.76 -5.16 5.82
C GLU A 34 -0.66 -4.18 5.44
N ASN A 35 -0.47 -3.17 6.28
CA ASN A 35 0.57 -2.17 6.07
C ASN A 35 1.96 -2.67 6.50
N ASN A 36 2.06 -3.84 7.14
CA ASN A 36 3.31 -4.46 7.53
C ASN A 36 3.31 -5.97 7.23
N GLY A 37 4.43 -6.52 6.77
CA GLY A 37 4.57 -7.97 6.60
C GLY A 37 5.83 -8.41 5.83
N ILE A 38 6.41 -9.54 6.21
CA ILE A 38 7.57 -10.13 5.52
C ILE A 38 7.12 -10.88 4.26
N LEU A 39 7.54 -10.41 3.08
CA LEU A 39 7.21 -11.03 1.80
C LEU A 39 8.13 -12.21 1.49
N LEU A 40 9.44 -12.01 1.66
CA LEU A 40 10.43 -13.07 1.51
C LEU A 40 11.57 -12.89 2.50
N HIS A 41 12.19 -14.00 2.87
CA HIS A 41 13.38 -14.01 3.70
C HIS A 41 14.27 -15.20 3.36
N ARG A 42 15.58 -14.92 3.24
CA ARG A 42 16.64 -15.90 3.02
C ARG A 42 17.78 -15.57 3.98
N GLU A 43 18.14 -16.53 4.82
CA GLU A 43 19.24 -16.42 5.77
C GLU A 43 20.35 -17.40 5.37
N GLY A 44 21.59 -16.95 5.39
CA GLY A 44 22.79 -17.76 5.15
C GLY A 44 23.64 -17.95 6.40
N PRO A 45 24.69 -18.78 6.31
CA PRO A 45 25.73 -18.83 7.32
C PRO A 45 26.29 -17.43 7.65
N ASN A 46 26.77 -17.26 8.88
CA ASN A 46 27.41 -16.03 9.38
C ASN A 46 26.50 -14.78 9.42
N GLY A 47 25.17 -14.95 9.54
CA GLY A 47 24.22 -13.85 9.75
C GLY A 47 23.90 -13.02 8.50
N LYS A 48 24.43 -13.42 7.34
CA LYS A 48 24.05 -12.89 6.02
C LYS A 48 22.57 -13.15 5.77
N HIS A 49 21.83 -12.15 5.32
CA HIS A 49 20.44 -12.36 4.96
C HIS A 49 19.94 -11.36 3.93
N ILE A 50 18.90 -11.77 3.22
CA ILE A 50 18.11 -10.95 2.32
C ILE A 50 16.67 -11.01 2.79
N THR A 51 16.08 -9.85 3.06
CA THR A 51 14.69 -9.75 3.50
C THR A 51 13.97 -8.68 2.69
N LEU A 52 12.81 -9.03 2.13
CA LEU A 52 11.87 -8.05 1.59
C LEU A 52 10.70 -7.93 2.54
N GLU A 53 10.45 -6.72 3.01
CA GLU A 53 9.39 -6.42 3.96
C GLU A 53 8.54 -5.25 3.50
N LEU A 54 7.24 -5.34 3.71
CA LEU A 54 6.33 -4.20 3.65
C LEU A 54 6.32 -3.52 5.02
N VAL A 55 6.59 -2.22 5.07
CA VAL A 55 6.59 -1.41 6.30
C VAL A 55 5.85 -0.11 6.04
N LYS A 56 4.75 0.12 6.76
CA LYS A 56 3.85 1.27 6.58
C LYS A 56 3.46 1.51 5.10
N GLY A 57 3.15 0.44 4.38
CA GLY A 57 2.73 0.51 2.96
C GLY A 57 3.87 0.82 1.96
N LYS A 58 5.13 0.71 2.36
CA LYS A 58 6.31 0.84 1.50
C LYS A 58 7.15 -0.43 1.55
N LEU A 59 7.76 -0.84 0.45
CA LEU A 59 8.66 -2.00 0.48
C LEU A 59 10.06 -1.57 0.90
N ILE A 60 10.68 -2.37 1.76
CA ILE A 60 12.06 -2.22 2.18
C ILE A 60 12.79 -3.53 1.87
N LEU A 61 13.85 -3.43 1.07
CA LEU A 61 14.80 -4.51 0.82
C LEU A 61 15.98 -4.35 1.77
N PHE A 62 16.18 -5.32 2.66
CA PHE A 62 17.31 -5.39 3.58
C PHE A 62 18.33 -6.42 3.07
N LEU A 63 19.58 -5.99 2.96
CA LEU A 63 20.72 -6.84 2.63
C LEU A 63 21.75 -6.74 3.76
N ASN A 64 22.05 -7.88 4.38
CA ASN A 64 23.12 -7.99 5.37
C ASN A 64 24.25 -8.86 4.83
N SER A 65 25.48 -8.32 4.85
CA SER A 65 26.70 -9.01 4.44
C SER A 65 27.37 -9.81 5.56
N GLY A 66 26.87 -9.73 6.80
CA GLY A 66 27.38 -10.50 7.94
C GLY A 66 28.66 -9.94 8.57
N ASP A 67 29.18 -8.82 8.07
CA ASP A 67 30.35 -8.15 8.65
C ASP A 67 29.93 -7.25 9.82
N ALA A 68 30.32 -7.63 11.03
CA ALA A 68 30.06 -6.87 12.25
C ALA A 68 30.73 -5.49 12.28
N ASN A 69 31.70 -5.23 11.39
CA ASN A 69 32.37 -3.93 11.28
C ASN A 69 31.63 -2.94 10.39
N LEU A 70 30.59 -3.37 9.65
CA LEU A 70 29.77 -2.45 8.88
C LEU A 70 28.68 -1.81 9.77
N PRO A 71 28.58 -0.47 9.81
CA PRO A 71 27.74 0.24 10.77
C PRO A 71 26.22 0.10 10.56
N SER A 72 25.75 -0.50 9.45
CA SER A 72 24.33 -0.77 9.21
C SER A 72 24.10 -1.70 8.02
N PRO A 73 23.06 -2.56 8.02
CA PRO A 73 22.62 -3.28 6.83
C PRO A 73 22.21 -2.31 5.71
N ASP A 74 22.43 -2.68 4.45
CA ASP A 74 21.96 -1.89 3.32
C ASP A 74 20.45 -2.05 3.21
N ALA A 75 19.73 -0.96 3.40
CA ALA A 75 18.27 -0.92 3.35
C ALA A 75 17.83 0.05 2.24
N LEU A 76 17.04 -0.44 1.30
CA LEU A 76 16.46 0.38 0.24
C LEU A 76 14.94 0.37 0.34
N MET A 77 14.34 1.55 0.44
CA MET A 77 12.89 1.73 0.49
C MET A 77 12.35 2.17 -0.87
N LEU A 78 11.28 1.52 -1.35
CA LEU A 78 10.69 1.79 -2.65
C LEU A 78 9.16 1.62 -2.61
N GLY A 79 8.47 2.45 -3.41
CA GLY A 79 7.02 2.47 -3.51
C GLY A 79 6.31 3.17 -2.34
N SER A 80 5.00 3.33 -2.48
CA SER A 80 4.13 3.98 -1.48
C SER A 80 2.70 3.48 -1.62
N LEU A 81 2.01 3.31 -0.49
CA LEU A 81 0.62 2.85 -0.42
C LEU A 81 0.39 1.48 -1.08
N LEU A 82 1.38 0.59 -1.01
CA LEU A 82 1.35 -0.73 -1.67
C LEU A 82 0.43 -1.77 -0.98
N ASP A 83 -0.24 -1.34 0.08
CA ASP A 83 -1.25 -2.07 0.86
C ASP A 83 -2.68 -1.63 0.47
N ASP A 84 -2.88 -1.26 -0.80
CA ASP A 84 -4.14 -0.77 -1.35
C ASP A 84 -5.02 -1.86 -1.98
N GLN A 85 -4.75 -3.14 -1.72
CA GLN A 85 -5.46 -4.27 -2.36
C GLN A 85 -5.40 -4.33 -3.88
N HIS A 86 -4.46 -3.63 -4.53
CA HIS A 86 -4.11 -3.89 -5.92
C HIS A 86 -2.89 -4.79 -6.03
N TRP A 87 -2.71 -5.32 -7.24
CA TRP A 87 -1.53 -6.10 -7.58
C TRP A 87 -0.36 -5.15 -7.84
N HIS A 88 0.67 -5.27 -7.02
CA HIS A 88 1.95 -4.60 -7.23
C HIS A 88 2.99 -5.62 -7.68
N SER A 89 3.80 -5.27 -8.67
CA SER A 89 4.88 -6.13 -9.16
C SER A 89 6.20 -5.77 -8.51
N VAL A 90 6.96 -6.79 -8.12
CA VAL A 90 8.30 -6.67 -7.56
C VAL A 90 9.27 -7.49 -8.39
N LEU A 91 10.40 -6.90 -8.73
CA LEU A 91 11.52 -7.56 -9.39
C LEU A 91 12.81 -7.17 -8.66
N ILE A 92 13.56 -8.19 -8.22
CA ILE A 92 14.88 -8.06 -7.62
C ILE A 92 15.84 -8.82 -8.51
N GLU A 93 16.84 -8.12 -9.06
CA GLU A 93 17.97 -8.74 -9.75
C GLU A 93 19.24 -8.48 -8.95
N LEU A 94 19.97 -9.54 -8.63
CA LEU A 94 21.24 -9.49 -7.92
C LEU A 94 22.31 -9.99 -8.89
N LEU A 95 23.29 -9.14 -9.20
CA LEU A 95 24.44 -9.46 -10.03
C LEU A 95 25.72 -9.12 -9.24
N ASP A 96 26.34 -10.13 -8.63
CA ASP A 96 27.47 -9.96 -7.70
C ASP A 96 27.16 -8.99 -6.54
N THR A 97 27.58 -7.72 -6.66
CA THR A 97 27.30 -6.63 -5.69
C THR A 97 26.24 -5.64 -6.18
N ASP A 98 25.89 -5.71 -7.47
CA ASP A 98 24.94 -4.79 -8.08
C ASP A 98 23.52 -5.33 -7.90
N VAL A 99 22.63 -4.46 -7.40
CA VAL A 99 21.26 -4.79 -7.06
C VAL A 99 20.32 -3.86 -7.80
N ASN A 100 19.46 -4.44 -8.63
CA ASN A 100 18.33 -3.74 -9.22
C ASN A 100 17.06 -4.11 -8.47
N PHE A 101 16.45 -3.13 -7.82
CA PHE A 101 15.19 -3.28 -7.13
C PHE A 101 14.10 -2.47 -7.84
N THR A 102 13.10 -3.17 -8.36
CA THR A 102 11.98 -2.58 -9.10
C THR A 102 10.67 -2.88 -8.39
N VAL A 103 9.87 -1.82 -8.17
CA VAL A 103 8.48 -1.94 -7.71
C VAL A 103 7.58 -1.20 -8.71
N ASP A 104 6.62 -1.93 -9.26
CA ASP A 104 5.77 -1.52 -10.38
C ASP A 104 6.61 -1.01 -11.57
N THR A 105 6.67 0.30 -11.78
CA THR A 105 7.43 0.94 -12.86
C THR A 105 8.72 1.62 -12.39
N HIS A 106 8.99 1.62 -11.08
CA HIS A 106 10.08 2.37 -10.48
C HIS A 106 11.24 1.45 -10.15
N THR A 107 12.38 1.68 -10.79
CA THR A 107 13.61 0.91 -10.58
C THR A 107 14.66 1.77 -9.89
N HIS A 108 15.24 1.23 -8.83
CA HIS A 108 16.45 1.76 -8.21
C HIS A 108 17.59 0.74 -8.34
N HIS A 109 18.74 1.23 -8.77
CA HIS A 109 19.98 0.48 -8.83
C HIS A 109 20.89 0.95 -7.69
N PHE A 110 21.51 0.01 -6.99
CA PHE A 110 22.52 0.33 -5.98
C PHE A 110 23.55 -0.79 -5.87
N ARG A 111 24.72 -0.44 -5.34
CA ARG A 111 25.79 -1.40 -5.07
C ARG A 111 25.80 -1.70 -3.58
N ALA A 112 25.59 -2.97 -3.24
CA ALA A 112 25.58 -3.41 -1.87
C ALA A 112 27.01 -3.47 -1.30
N LYS A 113 27.16 -3.19 0.00
CA LYS A 113 28.42 -3.11 0.71
C LYS A 113 28.81 -4.48 1.27
N GLY A 114 29.92 -5.01 0.76
CA GLY A 114 30.51 -6.27 1.22
C GLY A 114 31.45 -6.85 0.16
N GLU A 115 32.51 -7.52 0.60
CA GLU A 115 33.58 -8.04 -0.27
C GLU A 115 33.26 -9.42 -0.88
N SER A 116 32.20 -10.08 -0.40
CA SER A 116 31.80 -11.41 -0.87
C SER A 116 30.41 -11.37 -1.49
N SER A 117 30.28 -11.94 -2.69
CA SER A 117 29.02 -12.16 -3.38
C SER A 117 27.98 -12.82 -2.46
N TYR A 118 26.70 -12.46 -2.62
CA TYR A 118 25.56 -13.07 -1.89
C TYR A 118 25.34 -14.57 -2.21
N VAL A 119 26.32 -15.18 -2.89
CA VAL A 119 26.40 -16.58 -3.35
C VAL A 119 26.51 -17.58 -2.20
N ASP A 120 26.85 -17.13 -1.00
CA ASP A 120 26.98 -17.99 0.21
C ASP A 120 25.74 -17.98 1.12
N LEU A 121 24.57 -17.58 0.60
CA LEU A 121 23.31 -17.71 1.34
C LEU A 121 22.77 -19.16 1.28
N ASP A 122 22.06 -19.62 2.32
CA ASP A 122 21.47 -20.97 2.34
C ASP A 122 20.63 -21.19 1.08
N TYR A 123 20.58 -22.43 0.62
CA TYR A 123 19.84 -22.85 -0.57
C TYR A 123 18.33 -22.94 -0.32
N LYS A 124 17.86 -22.24 0.72
CA LYS A 124 16.48 -22.18 1.20
C LYS A 124 16.02 -20.74 1.26
N ILE A 125 14.88 -20.47 0.65
CA ILE A 125 14.22 -19.17 0.68
C ILE A 125 12.78 -19.34 1.12
N SER A 126 12.34 -18.48 2.04
CA SER A 126 10.97 -18.47 2.56
C SER A 126 10.16 -17.33 1.95
N PHE A 127 8.88 -17.59 1.69
CA PHE A 127 7.91 -16.64 1.16
C PHE A 127 6.67 -16.61 2.04
N GLY A 128 6.13 -15.41 2.26
CA GLY A 128 4.93 -15.17 3.08
C GLY A 128 5.20 -15.09 4.60
N GLY A 129 6.40 -15.43 5.04
CA GLY A 129 6.81 -15.35 6.44
C GLY A 129 8.06 -16.18 6.73
N ILE A 130 8.59 -16.06 7.94
CA ILE A 130 9.77 -16.82 8.38
C ILE A 130 9.31 -18.07 9.15
N PRO A 131 9.73 -19.29 8.75
CA PRO A 131 9.46 -20.52 9.48
C PRO A 131 9.94 -20.45 10.93
N ARG A 132 9.05 -20.67 11.91
CA ARG A 132 9.43 -20.74 13.33
C ARG A 132 10.14 -22.06 13.67
N HIS A 133 11.34 -22.30 13.15
CA HIS A 133 12.18 -23.42 13.57
C HIS A 133 13.67 -23.12 13.51
N ARG A 134 14.17 -22.40 14.52
CA ARG A 134 15.33 -22.73 15.36
C ARG A 134 15.49 -21.62 16.39
N LYS A 135 16.04 -21.96 17.55
CA LYS A 135 16.27 -21.06 18.69
C LYS A 135 16.88 -19.72 18.24
N SER A 136 16.11 -18.65 18.14
CA SER A 136 16.58 -17.27 18.29
C SER A 136 15.46 -16.26 18.14
N VAL A 137 15.58 -15.24 18.98
CA VAL A 137 15.13 -13.84 18.84
C VAL A 137 13.78 -13.66 18.16
N ALA A 138 12.81 -13.17 18.93
CA ALA A 138 11.55 -12.66 18.38
C ALA A 138 11.86 -11.69 17.24
N PHE A 139 11.70 -12.14 15.99
CA PHE A 139 11.62 -11.24 14.86
C PHE A 139 10.44 -10.32 15.17
N PRO A 140 10.63 -9.00 15.30
CA PRO A 140 9.56 -8.10 15.75
C PRO A 140 8.46 -7.96 14.69
N HIS A 141 8.63 -8.58 13.52
CA HIS A 141 7.95 -8.25 12.28
C HIS A 141 6.94 -9.34 11.94
N LYS A 142 5.76 -8.92 11.46
CA LYS A 142 4.63 -9.81 11.19
C LYS A 142 4.88 -10.60 9.90
N ASN A 143 4.34 -11.81 9.82
CA ASN A 143 4.26 -12.54 8.56
C ASN A 143 3.29 -11.85 7.61
N PHE A 144 3.42 -12.10 6.31
CA PHE A 144 2.57 -11.51 5.29
C PHE A 144 1.17 -12.15 5.29
N HIS A 145 0.17 -11.29 5.19
CA HIS A 145 -1.22 -11.69 4.97
C HIS A 145 -1.67 -11.03 3.67
N GLY A 146 -2.06 -11.84 2.69
CA GLY A 146 -2.40 -11.35 1.36
C GLY A 146 -2.18 -12.43 0.32
N CYS A 147 -2.07 -12.03 -0.95
CA CYS A 147 -1.91 -12.94 -2.07
C CYS A 147 -0.62 -12.68 -2.83
N PHE A 148 0.00 -13.76 -3.33
CA PHE A 148 1.02 -13.69 -4.36
C PHE A 148 0.54 -14.27 -5.70
N GLU A 149 1.08 -13.72 -6.77
CA GLU A 149 0.94 -14.18 -8.15
C GLU A 149 2.30 -14.12 -8.85
N ASN A 150 2.53 -14.98 -9.84
CA ASN A 150 3.76 -15.01 -10.65
C ASN A 150 5.04 -15.01 -9.80
N LEU A 151 5.03 -15.76 -8.70
CA LEU A 151 6.18 -15.93 -7.83
C LEU A 151 7.18 -16.86 -8.51
N CYS A 152 8.25 -16.27 -9.02
CA CYS A 152 9.33 -16.97 -9.70
C CYS A 152 10.67 -16.70 -9.01
N TYR A 153 11.46 -17.74 -8.88
CA TYR A 153 12.85 -17.68 -8.46
C TYR A 153 13.72 -18.24 -9.58
N ASN A 154 14.58 -17.42 -10.17
CA ASN A 154 15.44 -17.80 -11.31
C ASN A 154 14.68 -18.50 -12.44
N GLY A 155 13.48 -17.98 -12.76
CA GLY A 155 12.59 -18.54 -13.78
C GLY A 155 11.76 -19.76 -13.36
N VAL A 156 11.96 -20.29 -12.15
CA VAL A 156 11.17 -21.40 -11.61
C VAL A 156 9.92 -20.86 -10.92
N ASP A 157 8.73 -21.26 -11.39
CA ASP A 157 7.45 -20.92 -10.77
C ASP A 157 7.24 -21.72 -9.47
N ILE A 158 7.35 -21.04 -8.33
CA ILE A 158 7.25 -21.66 -7.01
C ILE A 158 5.80 -22.02 -6.67
N ILE A 159 4.82 -21.27 -7.19
CA ILE A 159 3.39 -21.54 -6.96
C ILE A 159 2.99 -22.83 -7.67
N ASP A 160 3.44 -23.03 -8.91
CA ASP A 160 3.21 -24.25 -9.67
C ASP A 160 3.85 -25.48 -8.98
N LEU A 161 5.10 -25.36 -8.51
CA LEU A 161 5.75 -26.42 -7.73
C LEU A 161 4.98 -26.77 -6.46
N SER A 162 4.47 -25.75 -5.77
CA SER A 162 3.66 -25.91 -4.55
C SER A 162 2.35 -26.65 -4.84
N LYS A 163 1.62 -26.25 -5.88
CA LYS A 163 0.37 -26.90 -6.33
C LYS A 163 0.58 -28.35 -6.73
N LYS A 164 1.73 -28.66 -7.34
CA LYS A 164 2.13 -30.01 -7.74
C LYS A 164 2.76 -30.82 -6.62
N HIS A 165 2.80 -30.28 -5.38
CA HIS A 165 3.40 -30.92 -4.21
C HIS A 165 4.82 -31.44 -4.45
N LYS A 166 5.64 -30.67 -5.17
CA LYS A 166 7.02 -31.05 -5.45
C LYS A 166 7.87 -30.97 -4.17
N PRO A 167 8.79 -31.92 -3.95
CA PRO A 167 9.57 -32.00 -2.71
C PRO A 167 10.50 -30.81 -2.48
N GLN A 168 10.76 -30.00 -3.51
CA GLN A 168 11.54 -28.77 -3.40
C GLN A 168 10.81 -27.67 -2.60
N VAL A 169 9.48 -27.72 -2.51
CA VAL A 169 8.70 -26.72 -1.78
C VAL A 169 8.01 -27.37 -0.58
N LEU A 170 8.32 -26.88 0.61
CA LEU A 170 7.62 -27.22 1.84
C LEU A 170 6.55 -26.16 2.12
N ILE A 171 5.30 -26.59 2.18
CA ILE A 171 4.17 -25.75 2.58
C ILE A 171 4.05 -25.80 4.10
N MET A 172 4.05 -24.64 4.76
CA MET A 172 3.88 -24.53 6.20
C MET A 172 2.57 -23.78 6.51
N GLY A 173 1.77 -24.33 7.42
CA GLY A 173 0.43 -23.79 7.71
C GLY A 173 -0.60 -24.11 6.62
N ASN A 174 -1.70 -23.36 6.60
CA ASN A 174 -2.78 -23.56 5.65
C ASN A 174 -2.69 -22.55 4.49
N VAL A 175 -2.11 -22.98 3.38
CA VAL A 175 -1.98 -22.18 2.17
C VAL A 175 -3.14 -22.49 1.23
N SER A 176 -3.86 -21.48 0.78
CA SER A 176 -4.89 -21.62 -0.26
C SER A 176 -4.37 -21.13 -1.62
N PHE A 177 -4.78 -21.78 -2.70
CA PHE A 177 -4.37 -21.41 -4.07
C PHE A 177 -5.40 -20.53 -4.79
N SER A 178 -6.20 -19.81 -4.02
CA SER A 178 -7.19 -18.85 -4.46
C SER A 178 -6.99 -17.53 -3.71
N CYS A 179 -7.23 -16.42 -4.40
CA CYS A 179 -7.20 -15.09 -3.78
C CYS A 179 -8.61 -14.52 -3.80
N SER A 180 -9.16 -14.20 -2.62
CA SER A 180 -10.48 -13.57 -2.54
C SER A 180 -10.42 -12.12 -3.05
N HIS A 181 -11.52 -11.69 -3.68
CA HIS A 181 -11.72 -10.31 -4.04
C HIS A 181 -12.45 -9.63 -2.88
N PRO A 182 -11.90 -8.56 -2.28
CA PRO A 182 -12.64 -7.81 -1.29
C PRO A 182 -13.87 -7.13 -1.91
N GLN A 183 -14.93 -6.95 -1.13
CA GLN A 183 -16.15 -6.23 -1.56
C GLN A 183 -15.92 -4.72 -1.80
N THR A 184 -14.79 -4.18 -1.33
CA THR A 184 -14.41 -2.77 -1.50
C THR A 184 -12.91 -2.70 -1.74
N VAL A 185 -12.51 -2.18 -2.90
CA VAL A 185 -11.11 -1.97 -3.27
C VAL A 185 -10.86 -0.46 -3.18
N PRO A 186 -9.88 0.01 -2.39
CA PRO A 186 -9.55 1.43 -2.37
C PRO A 186 -9.00 1.84 -3.73
N MET A 187 -9.12 3.11 -4.11
CA MET A 187 -8.60 3.62 -5.38
C MET A 187 -7.39 4.52 -5.14
N THR A 188 -6.30 4.28 -5.87
CA THR A 188 -5.07 5.06 -5.76
C THR A 188 -4.96 6.06 -6.91
N PHE A 189 -4.95 7.36 -6.59
CA PHE A 189 -4.75 8.44 -7.56
C PHE A 189 -3.27 8.76 -7.69
N LEU A 190 -2.63 8.27 -8.75
CA LEU A 190 -1.18 8.42 -8.99
C LEU A 190 -0.78 9.81 -9.49
N SER A 191 -1.73 10.64 -9.92
CA SER A 191 -1.49 11.98 -10.44
C SER A 191 -2.54 12.97 -9.91
N SER A 192 -2.14 14.24 -9.78
CA SER A 192 -3.05 15.34 -9.42
C SER A 192 -4.15 15.62 -10.43
N ARG A 193 -4.10 15.00 -11.63
CA ARG A 193 -5.14 15.09 -12.67
C ARG A 193 -6.08 13.88 -12.70
N SER A 194 -5.81 12.87 -11.89
CA SER A 194 -6.65 11.67 -11.82
C SER A 194 -7.87 11.97 -10.97
N TYR A 195 -9.06 11.64 -11.49
CA TYR A 195 -10.31 11.81 -10.77
C TYR A 195 -11.28 10.66 -11.04
N LEU A 196 -12.22 10.47 -10.13
CA LEU A 196 -13.34 9.54 -10.24
C LEU A 196 -14.63 10.36 -10.24
N ALA A 197 -15.46 10.19 -11.27
CA ALA A 197 -16.79 10.78 -11.33
C ALA A 197 -17.83 9.75 -10.87
N LEU A 198 -18.54 10.06 -9.79
CA LEU A 198 -19.60 9.24 -9.23
C LEU A 198 -20.96 9.91 -9.43
N PRO A 199 -22.01 9.13 -9.76
CA PRO A 199 -23.36 9.66 -9.86
C PRO A 199 -23.85 10.16 -8.50
N GLY A 200 -24.51 11.31 -8.49
CA GLY A 200 -25.19 11.87 -7.33
C GLY A 200 -26.69 11.59 -7.34
N THR A 201 -27.32 11.66 -6.16
CA THR A 201 -28.78 11.78 -6.03
C THR A 201 -29.14 13.24 -6.22
N SER A 202 -30.03 13.52 -7.17
CA SER A 202 -30.35 14.89 -7.55
C SER A 202 -31.71 15.33 -6.99
N GLY A 203 -31.82 16.60 -6.59
CA GLY A 203 -33.05 17.16 -6.02
C GLY A 203 -33.29 16.87 -4.54
N GLU A 204 -32.27 16.42 -3.79
CA GLU A 204 -32.35 16.31 -2.33
C GLU A 204 -31.97 17.64 -1.66
N ASP A 205 -32.64 17.95 -0.54
CA ASP A 205 -32.38 19.15 0.28
C ASP A 205 -31.10 19.07 1.13
N ARG A 206 -30.38 17.95 0.98
CA ARG A 206 -29.18 17.60 1.73
C ARG A 206 -28.17 16.97 0.80
N VAL A 207 -26.95 17.44 0.92
CA VAL A 207 -25.78 16.83 0.32
C VAL A 207 -24.99 16.16 1.42
N SER A 208 -24.69 14.86 1.26
CA SER A 208 -23.82 14.15 2.18
C SER A 208 -22.90 13.20 1.43
N ALA A 209 -21.64 13.14 1.84
CA ALA A 209 -20.69 12.18 1.32
C ALA A 209 -19.88 11.59 2.48
N ILE A 210 -19.68 10.27 2.42
CA ILE A 210 -18.89 9.53 3.40
C ILE A 210 -17.87 8.72 2.62
N PHE A 211 -16.60 8.90 2.95
CA PHE A 211 -15.51 8.17 2.33
C PHE A 211 -14.32 8.07 3.30
N GLN A 212 -13.38 7.20 2.96
CA GLN A 212 -12.10 7.10 3.66
C GLN A 212 -10.98 7.53 2.72
N PHE A 213 -9.97 8.22 3.25
CA PHE A 213 -8.78 8.55 2.49
C PHE A 213 -7.53 8.36 3.33
N ARG A 214 -6.40 8.20 2.65
CA ARG A 214 -5.06 8.23 3.23
C ARG A 214 -4.13 8.89 2.24
N THR A 215 -3.17 9.67 2.73
CA THR A 215 -2.19 10.32 1.86
C THR A 215 -0.96 10.75 2.63
N TRP A 216 0.16 10.92 1.91
CA TRP A 216 1.35 11.61 2.40
C TRP A 216 1.43 13.05 1.88
N ASN A 217 0.54 13.44 0.97
CA ASN A 217 0.53 14.77 0.38
C ASN A 217 0.01 15.79 1.40
N ARG A 218 0.73 16.92 1.52
CA ARG A 218 0.31 18.00 2.42
C ARG A 218 -0.95 18.71 1.96
N ALA A 219 -1.20 18.75 0.66
CA ALA A 219 -2.36 19.40 0.07
C ALA A 219 -2.91 18.61 -1.13
N GLY A 220 -4.20 18.75 -1.39
CA GLY A 220 -4.87 18.12 -2.53
C GLY A 220 -6.38 18.32 -2.52
N LEU A 221 -6.99 18.35 -3.72
CA LEU A 221 -8.43 18.30 -3.87
C LEU A 221 -8.91 16.87 -3.60
N LEU A 222 -9.87 16.72 -2.68
CA LEU A 222 -10.43 15.41 -2.33
C LEU A 222 -11.79 15.17 -2.98
N LEU A 223 -12.67 16.18 -2.93
CA LEU A 223 -14.03 16.07 -3.43
C LEU A 223 -14.54 17.42 -3.94
N THR A 224 -15.20 17.42 -5.09
CA THR A 224 -15.95 18.57 -5.61
C THR A 224 -17.29 18.14 -6.20
N SER A 225 -18.30 18.98 -6.09
CA SER A 225 -19.58 18.81 -6.78
C SER A 225 -20.26 20.16 -6.98
N GLN A 226 -21.00 20.27 -8.08
CA GLN A 226 -21.81 21.44 -8.43
C GLN A 226 -23.28 21.14 -8.17
N PHE A 227 -23.99 22.06 -7.53
CA PHE A 227 -25.42 21.94 -7.30
C PHE A 227 -26.23 22.09 -8.58
N GLN A 228 -27.49 21.65 -8.55
CA GLN A 228 -28.39 21.79 -9.68
C GLN A 228 -28.52 23.26 -10.13
N HIS A 229 -28.74 23.45 -11.43
CA HIS A 229 -28.87 24.76 -12.07
C HIS A 229 -27.67 25.71 -11.83
N ARG A 230 -26.49 25.18 -11.48
CA ARG A 230 -25.29 25.99 -11.11
C ARG A 230 -25.57 26.95 -9.96
N SER A 231 -26.48 26.58 -9.05
CA SER A 231 -26.85 27.35 -7.86
C SER A 231 -25.77 27.39 -6.77
N GLY A 232 -24.67 26.67 -6.98
CA GLY A 232 -23.49 26.70 -6.14
C GLY A 232 -22.61 25.47 -6.33
N ALA A 233 -21.57 25.37 -5.52
CA ALA A 233 -20.68 24.22 -5.46
C ALA A 233 -20.09 24.09 -4.06
N PHE A 234 -19.76 22.85 -3.68
CA PHE A 234 -18.91 22.62 -2.53
C PHE A 234 -17.62 21.93 -2.94
N ILE A 235 -16.56 22.24 -2.19
CA ILE A 235 -15.20 21.78 -2.45
C ILE A 235 -14.61 21.37 -1.12
N LEU A 236 -14.06 20.16 -1.05
CA LEU A 236 -13.30 19.66 0.09
C LEU A 236 -11.84 19.50 -0.31
N VAL A 237 -10.97 20.24 0.37
CA VAL A 237 -9.52 20.20 0.15
C VAL A 237 -8.78 19.80 1.41
N LEU A 238 -7.68 19.07 1.23
CA LEU A 238 -6.65 18.92 2.25
C LEU A 238 -5.68 20.11 2.11
N ASN A 239 -5.40 20.78 3.21
CA ASN A 239 -4.45 21.88 3.29
C ASN A 239 -3.60 21.77 4.55
N ASP A 240 -2.30 21.50 4.37
CA ASP A 240 -1.31 21.27 5.43
C ASP A 240 -1.81 20.30 6.51
N GLY A 241 -2.37 19.16 6.08
CA GLY A 241 -2.86 18.11 6.98
C GLY A 241 -4.22 18.41 7.64
N LYS A 242 -4.92 19.49 7.26
CA LYS A 242 -6.28 19.81 7.74
C LYS A 242 -7.27 19.77 6.59
N LEU A 243 -8.50 19.31 6.85
CA LEU A 243 -9.57 19.39 5.85
C LEU A 243 -10.25 20.74 5.91
N LYS A 244 -10.46 21.35 4.74
CA LYS A 244 -11.25 22.57 4.56
C LYS A 244 -12.38 22.29 3.59
N LEU A 245 -13.62 22.35 4.08
CA LEU A 245 -14.85 22.27 3.31
C LEU A 245 -15.33 23.69 3.00
N SER A 246 -15.43 24.05 1.73
CA SER A 246 -15.85 25.37 1.26
C SER A 246 -17.13 25.25 0.46
N LEU A 247 -18.12 26.09 0.75
CA LEU A 247 -19.43 26.14 0.09
C LEU A 247 -19.61 27.52 -0.55
N SER A 248 -19.73 27.52 -1.88
CA SER A 248 -19.90 28.72 -2.71
C SER A 248 -21.30 28.74 -3.32
N GLN A 249 -22.00 29.87 -3.22
CA GLN A 249 -23.30 30.11 -3.87
C GLN A 249 -23.32 31.52 -4.47
N PRO A 250 -23.92 31.73 -5.65
CA PRO A 250 -24.07 33.05 -6.23
C PRO A 250 -24.80 34.00 -5.28
N GLY A 251 -24.26 35.21 -5.05
CA GLY A 251 -24.88 36.23 -4.20
C GLY A 251 -24.69 36.03 -2.69
N HIS A 252 -23.96 35.00 -2.25
CA HIS A 252 -23.65 34.75 -0.84
C HIS A 252 -22.14 34.68 -0.59
N PRO A 253 -21.67 35.06 0.61
CA PRO A 253 -20.27 34.85 0.99
C PRO A 253 -19.94 33.36 1.03
N VAL A 254 -18.68 33.03 0.71
CA VAL A 254 -18.18 31.65 0.81
C VAL A 254 -18.19 31.22 2.27
N ARG A 255 -18.69 30.01 2.53
CA ARG A 255 -18.80 29.41 3.86
C ARG A 255 -17.80 28.28 4.01
N ASP A 256 -16.91 28.39 4.98
CA ASP A 256 -15.81 27.44 5.18
C ASP A 256 -15.88 26.76 6.55
N VAL A 257 -15.65 25.44 6.59
CA VAL A 257 -15.45 24.67 7.82
C VAL A 257 -14.14 23.94 7.74
N THR A 258 -13.32 24.03 8.79
CA THR A 258 -12.04 23.31 8.88
C THR A 258 -12.12 22.24 9.95
N ALA A 259 -11.59 21.05 9.68
CA ALA A 259 -11.60 19.90 10.61
C ALA A 259 -10.33 19.06 10.54
N GLY A 260 -10.01 18.41 11.66
CA GLY A 260 -8.87 17.53 11.83
C GLY A 260 -7.51 18.24 11.79
N ALA A 261 -6.45 17.47 12.03
CA ALA A 261 -5.06 17.90 11.94
C ALA A 261 -4.15 16.71 11.70
N GLY A 262 -3.07 16.91 10.93
CA GLY A 262 -2.09 15.86 10.64
C GLY A 262 -2.60 14.71 9.77
N LEU A 263 -3.66 14.92 8.98
CA LEU A 263 -4.34 13.89 8.19
C LEU A 263 -3.55 13.40 6.96
N ASN A 264 -2.27 13.76 6.87
CA ASN A 264 -1.33 13.40 5.82
C ASN A 264 -0.20 12.48 6.35
N ASP A 265 -0.55 11.62 7.30
CA ASP A 265 0.34 10.67 7.99
C ASP A 265 0.40 9.28 7.33
N GLY A 266 -0.23 9.14 6.16
CA GLY A 266 -0.35 7.88 5.42
C GLY A 266 -1.31 6.85 6.02
N GLN A 267 -2.01 7.16 7.12
CA GLN A 267 -3.03 6.30 7.71
C GLN A 267 -4.41 6.59 7.13
N TRP A 268 -5.33 5.63 7.31
CA TRP A 268 -6.72 5.76 6.90
C TRP A 268 -7.48 6.69 7.84
N HIS A 269 -8.09 7.73 7.28
CA HIS A 269 -9.01 8.63 7.97
C HIS A 269 -10.41 8.53 7.37
N SER A 270 -11.42 8.52 8.23
CA SER A 270 -12.83 8.49 7.85
C SER A 270 -13.39 9.91 7.81
N VAL A 271 -13.96 10.30 6.69
CA VAL A 271 -14.55 11.63 6.48
C VAL A 271 -16.04 11.49 6.21
N SER A 272 -16.83 12.25 6.94
CA SER A 272 -18.26 12.43 6.69
C SER A 272 -18.55 13.91 6.57
N LEU A 273 -19.16 14.33 5.47
CA LEU A 273 -19.63 15.70 5.30
C LEU A 273 -21.13 15.70 5.08
N SER A 274 -21.76 16.76 5.55
CA SER A 274 -23.18 17.01 5.38
C SER A 274 -23.42 18.50 5.25
N ALA A 275 -24.13 18.89 4.20
CA ALA A 275 -24.61 20.23 3.96
C ALA A 275 -26.13 20.16 3.81
N LYS A 276 -26.86 20.78 4.74
CA LYS A 276 -28.32 20.85 4.74
C LYS A 276 -28.78 22.25 5.09
N GLY A 277 -29.53 22.89 4.20
CA GLY A 277 -30.00 24.25 4.40
C GLY A 277 -28.84 25.20 4.74
N SER A 278 -28.80 25.69 5.98
CA SER A 278 -27.73 26.58 6.45
C SER A 278 -26.69 25.92 7.35
N HIS A 279 -26.80 24.60 7.54
CA HIS A 279 -25.88 23.80 8.35
C HIS A 279 -24.85 23.11 7.45
N LEU A 280 -23.57 23.40 7.71
CA LEU A 280 -22.43 22.78 7.05
C LEU A 280 -21.59 22.08 8.12
N SER A 281 -21.37 20.78 7.95
CA SER A 281 -20.59 19.99 8.91
C SER A 281 -19.65 19.03 8.19
N VAL A 282 -18.46 18.87 8.78
CA VAL A 282 -17.47 17.87 8.40
C VAL A 282 -17.01 17.16 9.67
N MET A 283 -16.99 15.83 9.63
CA MET A 283 -16.56 14.96 10.71
C MET A 283 -15.38 14.14 10.22
N VAL A 284 -14.34 14.07 11.04
CA VAL A 284 -13.11 13.33 10.77
C VAL A 284 -12.86 12.38 11.93
N ASP A 285 -12.77 11.08 11.64
CA ASP A 285 -12.51 10.02 12.63
C ASP A 285 -13.45 10.05 13.85
N GLY A 286 -14.70 10.48 13.63
CA GLY A 286 -15.72 10.61 14.67
C GLY A 286 -15.79 11.98 15.35
N GLU A 287 -14.78 12.83 15.17
CA GLU A 287 -14.72 14.19 15.70
C GLU A 287 -15.40 15.16 14.72
N ALA A 288 -16.44 15.87 15.18
CA ALA A 288 -17.23 16.77 14.34
C ALA A 288 -16.73 18.22 14.41
N ALA A 289 -16.55 18.85 13.25
CA ALA A 289 -16.55 20.30 13.12
C ALA A 289 -17.80 20.73 12.36
N SER A 290 -18.58 21.63 12.94
CA SER A 290 -19.81 22.14 12.33
C SER A 290 -19.85 23.66 12.36
N MET A 291 -20.54 24.22 11.40
CA MET A 291 -20.82 25.64 11.31
C MET A 291 -22.29 25.84 10.98
N ALA A 292 -22.97 26.61 11.82
CA ALA A 292 -24.32 27.07 11.60
C ALA A 292 -24.27 28.58 11.31
N HIS A 293 -24.77 28.99 10.14
CA HIS A 293 -25.01 30.40 9.85
C HIS A 293 -26.48 30.64 9.54
N SER A 294 -26.99 31.83 9.83
CA SER A 294 -28.37 32.23 9.57
C SER A 294 -28.47 33.10 8.31
N LEU A 295 -29.03 32.54 7.23
CA LEU A 295 -30.02 33.08 6.26
C LEU A 295 -29.91 32.39 4.88
N ARG A 296 -31.06 32.36 4.19
CA ARG A 296 -31.51 31.47 3.11
C ARG A 296 -30.50 31.14 2.00
N GLY A 297 -30.47 29.85 1.66
CA GLY A 297 -30.01 29.29 0.38
C GLY A 297 -30.49 27.85 0.30
N GLN A 298 -31.25 27.49 -0.73
CA GLN A 298 -31.64 26.10 -0.97
C GLN A 298 -30.40 25.36 -1.50
N ILE A 299 -30.08 24.21 -0.92
CA ILE A 299 -29.03 23.33 -1.40
C ILE A 299 -29.74 22.21 -2.13
N ASP A 300 -29.68 22.24 -3.46
CA ASP A 300 -30.18 21.15 -4.29
C ASP A 300 -28.99 20.33 -4.77
N SER A 301 -28.92 19.08 -4.29
CA SER A 301 -27.82 18.17 -4.58
C SER A 301 -27.59 17.98 -6.09
N GLY A 302 -26.33 18.06 -6.49
CA GLY A 302 -25.91 17.92 -7.88
C GLY A 302 -25.90 16.49 -8.41
N ASP A 303 -25.83 16.36 -9.74
CA ASP A 303 -25.89 15.08 -10.43
C ASP A 303 -24.57 14.28 -10.37
N THR A 304 -23.45 14.90 -9.97
CA THR A 304 -22.13 14.25 -10.01
C THR A 304 -21.20 14.72 -8.89
N TYR A 305 -20.53 13.76 -8.26
CA TYR A 305 -19.45 13.96 -7.30
C TYR A 305 -18.12 13.58 -7.96
N TYR A 306 -17.12 14.45 -7.88
CA TYR A 306 -15.78 14.18 -8.39
C TYR A 306 -14.82 14.00 -7.23
N LEU A 307 -14.22 12.80 -7.10
CA LEU A 307 -13.17 12.52 -6.13
C LEU A 307 -11.80 12.59 -6.80
N GLY A 308 -10.81 13.17 -6.13
CA GLY A 308 -9.49 13.43 -6.72
C GLY A 308 -9.41 14.78 -7.46
N GLY A 309 -8.57 14.89 -8.48
CA GLY A 309 -8.26 16.17 -9.12
C GLY A 309 -8.90 16.40 -10.49
N LYS A 310 -9.91 17.27 -10.53
CA LYS A 310 -10.47 17.94 -11.72
C LYS A 310 -10.74 19.41 -11.42
#